data_AF-A0AAU8JE57-F1
#
_entry.id   AF-A0AAU8JE57-F1
#
_cell.length_a   1.000
_cell.length_b   1.000
_cell.length_c   1.000
_cell.angle_alpha   90.00
_cell.angle_beta   90.00
_cell.angle_gamma   90.00
#
_symmetry.space_group_name_H-M   'P 1'
#
loop_
_entity.id
_entity.type
_entity.pdbx_description
1 polymer ?
#
loop_
_entity_poly.entity_id
_entity_poly.type
_entity_poly.pdbx_seq_one_letter_code
_entity_poly.pdbx_strand_id
1 'polypeptide(L)'
;MQITIDLPPDLEQDLIRQATQSNIPLPTLILQVLRHQMQPPSTSVSQWSETILSYQGVSDFPAFESYRDEFPLANRNYFNAKKNLQF
;
A
#
# COMPACT_ATOMS: atom_id res chain seq x y z
N MET A 1 -8.77 -6.44 -10.54
CA MET A 1 -7.63 -7.28 -10.97
C MET A 1 -8.18 -8.60 -11.48
N GLN A 2 -7.75 -9.03 -12.66
CA GLN A 2 -8.03 -10.35 -13.21
C GLN A 2 -6.69 -11.08 -13.30
N ILE A 3 -6.64 -12.34 -12.87
CA ILE A 3 -5.44 -13.17 -12.94
C ILE A 3 -5.74 -14.27 -13.94
N THR A 4 -4.98 -14.32 -15.03
CA THR A 4 -5.08 -15.35 -16.05
C THR A 4 -3.98 -16.37 -15.79
N ILE A 5 -4.32 -17.65 -15.74
CA ILE A 5 -3.37 -18.74 -15.51
C ILE A 5 -3.54 -19.71 -16.68
N ASP A 6 -2.50 -19.83 -17.49
CA ASP A 6 -2.47 -20.83 -18.56
C ASP A 6 -2.10 -22.17 -17.94
N LEU A 7 -3.05 -23.11 -17.95
CA LEU A 7 -2.87 -24.45 -17.41
C LEU A 7 -2.75 -25.47 -18.55
N PRO A 8 -1.93 -26.53 -18.38
CA PRO A 8 -1.94 -27.65 -19.30
C PRO A 8 -3.34 -28.29 -19.34
N PRO A 9 -3.82 -28.77 -20.50
CA PRO A 9 -5.18 -29.28 -20.67
C PRO A 9 -5.48 -30.50 -19.77
N ASP A 10 -4.48 -31.32 -19.50
CA ASP A 10 -4.59 -32.49 -18.62
C ASP A 10 -4.88 -32.07 -17.16
N LEU A 11 -4.18 -31.02 -16.71
CA LEU A 11 -4.28 -30.48 -15.36
C LEU A 11 -5.60 -29.69 -15.17
N GLU A 12 -6.06 -29.01 -16.22
CA GLU A 12 -7.36 -28.33 -16.23
C GLU A 12 -8.51 -29.33 -16.07
N GLN A 13 -8.49 -30.44 -16.82
CA GLN A 13 -9.51 -31.49 -16.71
C GLN A 13 -9.54 -32.13 -15.33
N ASP A 14 -8.38 -32.36 -14.72
CA ASP A 14 -8.26 -32.89 -13.37
C ASP A 14 -8.84 -31.92 -12.32
N LEU A 15 -8.56 -30.62 -12.45
CA LEU A 15 -9.11 -29.59 -11.57
C LEU A 15 -10.63 -29.45 -11.72
N ILE A 16 -11.16 -29.51 -12.93
CA ILE A 16 -12.61 -29.50 -13.19
C ILE A 16 -13.28 -30.73 -12.56
N ARG A 17 -12.64 -31.90 -12.67
CA ARG A 17 -13.12 -33.13 -12.04
C ARG A 17 -13.12 -33.02 -10.51
N GLN A 18 -12.06 -32.49 -9.91
CA GLN A 18 -12.01 -32.28 -8.46
C GLN A 18 -13.05 -31.25 -7.99
N ALA A 19 -13.26 -30.18 -8.77
CA ALA A 19 -14.23 -29.14 -8.47
C ALA A 19 -15.67 -29.68 -8.48
N THR A 20 -16.01 -30.51 -9.47
CA THR A 20 -17.32 -31.19 -9.55
C THR A 20 -17.50 -32.21 -8.43
N GLN A 21 -16.49 -33.00 -8.11
CA GLN A 21 -16.54 -33.97 -6.99
C GLN A 21 -16.70 -33.30 -5.63
N SER A 22 -16.03 -32.16 -5.42
CA SER A 22 -16.08 -31.43 -4.16
C SER A 22 -17.27 -30.48 -4.07
N ASN A 23 -18.03 -30.30 -5.16
CA ASN A 23 -19.08 -29.30 -5.31
C ASN A 23 -18.61 -27.87 -4.98
N ILE A 24 -17.37 -27.56 -5.37
CA ILE A 24 -16.72 -26.27 -5.14
C ILE A 24 -16.44 -25.63 -6.51
N PRO A 25 -16.67 -24.32 -6.69
CA PRO A 25 -16.29 -23.64 -7.91
C PRO A 25 -14.79 -23.78 -8.20
N LEU A 26 -14.43 -24.05 -9.45
CA LEU A 26 -13.04 -24.19 -9.90
C LEU A 26 -12.11 -23.06 -9.40
N PRO A 27 -12.51 -21.76 -9.47
CA PRO A 27 -11.65 -20.67 -8.96
C PRO A 27 -11.39 -20.77 -7.46
N THR A 28 -12.35 -21.25 -6.69
CA THR A 28 -12.23 -21.42 -5.24
C THR A 28 -11.25 -22.54 -4.90
N LEU A 29 -11.31 -23.64 -5.66
CA LEU A 29 -10.39 -24.76 -5.49
C LEU A 29 -8.95 -24.35 -5.82
N ILE A 30 -8.75 -23.62 -6.92
CA ILE A 30 -7.44 -23.05 -7.30
C ILE A 30 -6.92 -22.13 -6.20
N LEU A 31 -7.75 -21.23 -5.67
CA LEU A 31 -7.36 -20.32 -4.59
C LEU A 31 -7.02 -21.06 -3.28
N GLN A 32 -7.73 -22.14 -2.95
CA GLN A 32 -7.43 -22.94 -1.75
C GLN A 32 -6.08 -23.64 -1.89
N VAL A 33 -5.81 -24.25 -3.04
CA VAL A 33 -4.52 -24.91 -3.30
C VAL A 33 -3.38 -23.90 -3.25
N LEU A 34 -3.51 -22.78 -3.96
CA LEU A 34 -2.50 -21.72 -3.95
C LEU A 34 -2.27 -21.17 -2.53
N ARG A 35 -3.34 -20.96 -1.76
CA ARG A 35 -3.22 -20.49 -0.37
C ARG A 35 -2.51 -21.51 0.51
N HIS A 36 -2.80 -22.80 0.36
CA HIS A 36 -2.13 -23.85 1.12
C HIS A 36 -0.64 -23.94 0.78
N GLN A 37 -0.26 -23.71 -0.49
CA GLN A 37 1.14 -23.67 -0.92
C GLN A 37 1.87 -22.40 -0.47
N MET A 38 1.16 -21.27 -0.47
CA MET A 38 1.69 -19.98 -0.04
C MET A 38 1.62 -19.76 1.47
N GLN A 39 0.98 -20.66 2.22
CA GLN A 39 0.92 -20.56 3.67
C GLN A 39 2.34 -20.75 4.19
N PRO A 40 2.99 -19.69 4.71
CA PRO A 40 4.30 -19.84 5.31
C PRO A 40 4.17 -20.86 6.45
N PRO A 41 5.23 -21.61 6.80
CA PRO A 41 5.25 -22.30 8.08
C PRO A 41 4.83 -21.28 9.14
N SER A 42 3.94 -21.67 10.05
CA SER A 42 3.31 -20.82 11.05
C SER A 42 4.29 -20.08 12.00
N THR A 43 5.58 -20.22 11.76
CA THR A 43 6.68 -19.49 12.35
C THR A 43 7.07 -18.31 11.46
N SER A 44 6.88 -17.10 12.00
CA SER A 44 7.12 -15.82 11.34
C SER A 44 5.98 -15.33 10.47
N VAL A 45 4.87 -15.01 11.14
CA VAL A 45 4.34 -13.66 10.91
C VAL A 45 5.54 -12.74 11.06
N SER A 46 6.04 -12.17 9.96
CA SER A 46 7.00 -11.06 10.00
C SER A 46 6.28 -9.86 10.60
N GLN A 47 5.91 -9.98 11.87
CA GLN A 47 5.50 -8.89 12.69
C GLN A 47 6.77 -8.07 12.87
N TRP A 48 6.72 -6.82 12.41
CA TRP A 48 7.75 -5.85 12.71
C TRP A 48 7.99 -5.89 14.21
N SER A 49 9.26 -5.93 14.63
CA SER A 49 9.58 -5.96 16.05
C SER A 49 8.97 -4.74 16.74
N GLU A 50 8.56 -4.91 17.99
CA GLU A 50 7.98 -3.81 18.77
C GLU A 50 8.88 -2.57 18.75
N THR A 51 10.19 -2.76 18.72
CA THR A 51 11.20 -1.70 18.57
C THR A 51 11.00 -0.82 17.33
N ILE A 52 10.56 -1.40 16.20
CA ILE A 52 10.29 -0.66 14.96
C ILE A 52 8.92 0.01 15.05
N LEU A 53 7.92 -0.69 15.61
CA LEU A 53 6.56 -0.16 15.76
C LEU A 53 6.48 0.97 16.79
N SER A 54 7.33 0.94 17.81
CA SER A 54 7.41 1.93 18.89
C SER A 54 8.48 2.99 18.63
N TYR A 55 9.07 3.05 17.43
CA TYR A 55 10.13 4.01 17.14
C TYR A 55 9.53 5.42 17.09
N GLN A 56 9.74 6.17 18.16
CA GLN A 56 9.49 7.60 18.21
C GLN A 56 10.71 8.30 17.61
N GLY A 57 10.57 8.90 16.43
CA GLY A 57 11.67 9.62 15.79
C GLY A 57 12.19 10.75 16.68
N VAL A 58 13.51 10.73 16.95
CA VAL A 58 14.22 11.91 17.46
C VAL A 58 14.50 12.78 16.25
N SER A 59 13.78 13.90 16.14
CA SER A 59 13.97 14.83 15.04
C SER A 59 15.23 15.66 15.31
N ASP A 60 16.33 15.33 14.62
CA ASP A 60 17.51 16.21 14.50
C ASP A 60 17.18 17.47 13.68
N PHE A 61 15.99 17.52 13.08
CA PHE A 61 15.48 18.64 12.32
C PHE A 61 14.61 19.54 13.20
N PRO A 62 14.74 20.86 13.06
CA PRO A 62 13.88 21.80 13.75
C PRO A 62 12.43 21.60 13.28
N ALA A 63 11.47 21.91 14.16
CA ALA A 63 10.05 21.74 13.87
C ALA A 63 9.65 22.44 12.57
N PHE A 64 8.61 21.97 11.89
CA PHE A 64 8.16 22.57 10.62
C PHE A 64 7.88 24.09 10.76
N GLU A 65 7.44 24.51 11.94
CA GLU A 65 7.15 25.90 12.31
C GLU A 65 8.40 26.79 12.30
N SER A 66 9.58 26.23 12.54
CA SER A 66 10.87 26.96 12.58
C SER A 66 11.21 27.61 11.24
N TYR A 67 10.76 27.01 10.13
CA TYR A 67 11.00 27.53 8.79
C TYR A 67 10.02 28.65 8.42
N ARG A 68 8.99 28.92 9.23
CA ARG A 68 8.01 29.99 8.93
C ARG A 68 8.62 31.38 9.07
N ASP A 69 9.60 31.54 9.94
CA ASP A 69 10.29 32.81 10.16
C ASP A 69 11.31 33.12 9.05
N GLU A 70 11.73 32.10 8.28
CA GLU A 70 12.67 32.24 7.16
C GLU A 70 11.99 32.70 5.86
N PHE A 71 10.65 32.72 5.81
CA PHE A 71 9.91 33.35 4.71
C PHE A 71 9.53 34.78 5.11
N PRO A 72 10.30 35.82 4.72
CA PRO A 72 9.79 37.17 4.80
C PRO A 72 8.50 37.21 3.97
N LEU A 73 7.41 37.64 4.60
CA LEU A 73 6.11 37.87 3.97
C LEU A 73 6.28 38.79 2.75
N ALA A 74 6.60 38.21 1.60
CA ALA A 74 6.78 38.89 0.31
C ALA A 74 5.44 39.36 -0.28
N ASN A 75 4.45 39.63 0.57
CA ASN A 75 3.10 39.93 0.12
C ASN A 75 2.35 40.95 0.98
N ARG A 76 3.05 41.79 1.77
CA ARG A 76 2.42 42.97 2.40
C ARG A 76 2.69 44.29 1.66
N ASN A 77 3.78 44.37 0.89
CA ASN A 77 4.16 45.59 0.17
C ASN A 77 3.59 45.68 -1.26
N TYR A 78 3.20 44.56 -1.88
CA TYR A 78 2.62 44.55 -3.23
C TYR A 78 1.17 45.09 -3.29
N PHE A 79 0.43 45.01 -2.19
CA PHE A 79 -0.97 45.46 -2.15
C PHE A 79 -1.12 46.98 -1.96
N ASN A 80 -0.15 47.63 -1.30
CA ASN A 80 -0.18 49.09 -1.10
C ASN A 80 0.41 49.86 -2.29
N ALA A 81 1.33 49.26 -3.07
CA ALA A 81 1.91 49.90 -4.25
C ALA A 81 0.90 50.03 -5.41
N LYS A 82 -0.11 49.14 -5.51
CA LYS A 82 -1.16 49.22 -6.54
C LYS A 82 -2.32 50.17 -6.20
N LYS A 83 -2.47 50.62 -4.96
CA LYS A 83 -3.53 51.58 -4.57
C LYS A 83 -3.15 53.06 -4.79
N ASN A 84 -1.86 53.37 -4.91
CA ASN A 84 -1.37 54.73 -5.15
C ASN A 84 -1.07 55.03 -6.62
N LEU A 85 -1.47 54.16 -7.54
CA LEU A 85 -1.28 54.35 -8.99
C LEU A 85 -2.61 54.18 -9.73
N GLN A 86 -3.62 54.94 -9.32
CA GLN A 86 -4.83 55.19 -10.10
C GLN A 86 -4.93 56.72 -10.19
N PHE A 87 -4.61 57.26 -11.36
CA PHE A 87 -4.94 58.63 -11.76
C PHE A 87 -6.45 58.76 -11.96
#